data_AF-A0A4U4EHH3-F1
#
_entry.id   AF-A0A4U4EHH3-F1
#
_cell.length_a   1.000
_cell.length_b   1.000
_cell.length_c   1.000
_cell.angle_alpha   90.00
_cell.angle_beta   90.00
_cell.angle_gamma   90.00
#
_symmetry.space_group_name_H-M   'P 1'
#
loop_
_entity.id
_entity.type
_entity.pdbx_description
1 polymer ?
#
loop_
_entity_poly.entity_id
_entity_poly.type
_entity_poly.pdbx_seq_one_letter_code
_entity_poly.pdbx_strand_id
1 'polypeptide(L)'
;MITLSKLLFWVPFISIILFFLLFTKWNKYDTLMFLSAFPAIYFMIKIIEYSYEQPIQLFDHYLKGLVISLILYVIFVFFIIKKK
;
A
#
# COMPACT_ATOMS: atom_id res chain seq x y z
N MET A 1 -1.62 -26.15 -2.76
CA MET A 1 -0.41 -25.65 -3.44
C MET A 1 -0.35 -24.12 -3.51
N ILE A 2 -1.40 -23.42 -3.95
CA ILE A 2 -1.43 -21.94 -4.09
C ILE A 2 -1.23 -21.18 -2.76
N THR A 3 -1.71 -21.71 -1.64
CA THR A 3 -1.58 -21.07 -0.32
C THR A 3 -0.14 -21.05 0.19
N LEU A 4 0.61 -22.13 -0.06
CA LEU A 4 1.99 -22.28 0.40
C LEU A 4 2.94 -21.39 -0.40
N SER A 5 2.72 -21.27 -1.71
CA SER A 5 3.47 -20.35 -2.58
C SER A 5 3.19 -18.89 -2.26
N LYS A 6 1.94 -18.52 -1.92
CA LYS A 6 1.63 -17.17 -1.40
C LYS A 6 2.42 -16.90 -0.12
N LEU A 7 2.42 -17.83 0.83
CA LEU A 7 3.11 -17.66 2.12
C LEU A 7 4.64 -17.50 1.96
N LEU A 8 5.25 -18.30 1.08
CA LEU A 8 6.67 -18.19 0.71
C LEU A 8 7.03 -16.83 0.09
N PHE A 9 6.09 -16.17 -0.58
CA PHE A 9 6.28 -14.83 -1.15
C PHE A 9 6.15 -13.72 -0.09
N TRP A 10 5.25 -13.89 0.88
CA TRP A 10 5.03 -12.91 1.96
C TRP A 10 6.21 -12.86 2.96
N VAL A 11 6.86 -13.98 3.26
CA VAL A 11 7.99 -14.05 4.21
C VAL A 11 9.13 -13.07 3.87
N PRO A 12 9.71 -13.06 2.66
CA PRO A 12 10.76 -12.12 2.29
C PRO A 12 10.24 -10.68 2.23
N PHE A 13 9.00 -10.47 1.78
CA PHE A 13 8.39 -9.13 1.72
C PHE A 13 8.26 -8.50 3.12
N ILE A 14 7.74 -9.26 4.08
CA ILE A 14 7.61 -8.84 5.49
C ILE A 14 8.98 -8.59 6.11
N SER A 15 9.96 -9.44 5.79
CA SER A 15 11.33 -9.32 6.30
C SER A 15 12.00 -8.02 5.84
N ILE A 16 11.81 -7.62 4.58
CA ILE A 16 12.30 -6.34 4.04
C ILE A 16 11.60 -5.16 4.71
N ILE A 17 10.27 -5.23 4.91
CA ILE A 17 9.52 -4.18 5.60
C ILE A 17 10.03 -4.01 7.04
N LEU A 18 10.23 -5.11 7.76
CA LEU A 18 10.76 -5.07 9.13
C LEU A 18 12.17 -4.47 9.17
N PHE A 19 13.02 -4.84 8.21
CA PHE A 19 14.36 -4.29 8.09
C PHE A 19 14.32 -2.77 7.88
N PHE A 20 13.49 -2.28 6.97
CA PHE A 20 13.31 -0.84 6.76
C PHE A 20 12.79 -0.13 8.02
N LEU A 21 11.83 -0.73 8.74
CA LEU A 21 11.29 -0.20 9.98
C LEU A 21 12.34 -0.09 11.09
N LEU A 22 13.20 -1.09 11.26
CA LEU A 22 14.15 -1.14 12.38
C LEU A 22 15.45 -0.38 12.11
N PHE A 23 15.93 -0.37 10.87
CA PHE A 23 17.26 0.16 10.53
C PHE A 23 17.25 1.56 9.91
N THR A 24 16.07 2.09 9.57
CA THR A 24 15.93 3.48 9.13
C THR A 24 15.75 4.42 10.33
N LYS A 25 16.48 5.53 10.37
CA LYS A 25 16.18 6.62 11.32
C LYS A 25 14.94 7.37 10.84
N TRP A 26 13.78 7.03 11.41
CA TRP A 26 12.51 7.64 11.07
C TRP A 26 12.39 9.06 11.64
N ASN A 27 12.09 10.03 10.78
CA ASN A 27 11.59 11.33 11.21
C ASN A 27 10.04 11.33 11.22
N LYS A 28 9.43 12.28 11.94
CA LYS A 28 7.97 12.47 11.98
C LYS A 28 7.33 12.56 10.58
N TYR A 29 8.08 13.10 9.62
CA TYR A 29 7.66 13.25 8.23
C TYR A 29 7.70 11.92 7.46
N ASP A 30 8.69 11.06 7.73
CA ASP A 30 8.82 9.76 7.08
C ASP A 30 7.72 8.81 7.59
N THR A 31 7.39 8.87 8.89
CA THR A 31 6.25 8.12 9.46
C THR A 31 4.90 8.59 8.89
N LEU A 32 4.73 9.90 8.68
CA LEU A 32 3.53 10.47 8.06
C LEU A 32 3.39 10.03 6.60
N MET A 33 4.50 10.00 5.86
CA MET A 33 4.53 9.55 4.47
C MET A 33 4.24 8.05 4.36
N PHE A 34 4.77 7.23 5.26
CA PHE A 34 4.43 5.80 5.30
C PHE A 34 2.95 5.59 5.63
N LEU A 35 2.41 6.34 6.62
CA LEU A 35 1.02 6.23 7.03
C LEU A 35 0.05 6.66 5.91
N SER A 36 0.40 7.69 5.13
CA SER A 36 -0.44 8.16 4.02
C SER A 36 -0.53 7.18 2.85
N ALA A 37 0.38 6.19 2.77
CA ALA A 37 0.35 5.15 1.74
C ALA A 37 -0.66 4.02 2.03
N PHE A 38 -1.10 3.83 3.28
CA PHE A 38 -2.00 2.72 3.66
C PHE A 38 -3.30 2.61 2.83
N PRO A 39 -4.01 3.70 2.50
CA PRO A 39 -5.20 3.62 1.67
C PRO A 39 -4.91 3.05 0.27
N ALA A 40 -3.77 3.40 -0.34
CA ALA A 40 -3.37 2.87 -1.64
C ALA A 40 -3.00 1.37 -1.55
N ILE A 41 -2.30 0.99 -0.49
CA ILE A 41 -1.98 -0.42 -0.21
C ILE A 41 -3.26 -1.25 -0.05
N TYR A 42 -4.27 -0.73 0.66
CA TYR A 42 -5.56 -1.40 0.82
C TYR A 42 -6.23 -1.70 -0.53
N PHE A 43 -6.33 -0.70 -1.42
CA PHE A 43 -6.94 -0.91 -2.74
C PHE A 43 -6.11 -1.84 -3.63
N MET A 44 -4.77 -1.77 -3.56
CA MET A 44 -3.91 -2.74 -4.25
C MET A 44 -4.19 -4.17 -3.81
N ILE A 45 -4.26 -4.43 -2.50
CA ILE A 45 -4.55 -5.77 -1.98
C ILE A 45 -5.92 -6.25 -2.48
N LYS A 46 -6.94 -5.39 -2.44
CA LYS A 46 -8.27 -5.71 -2.95
C LYS A 46 -8.30 -6.03 -4.45
N ILE A 47 -7.46 -5.38 -5.24
CA ILE A 47 -7.32 -5.66 -6.67
C ILE A 47 -6.58 -6.98 -6.91
N ILE A 48 -5.50 -7.25 -6.17
CA ILE A 48 -4.71 -8.50 -6.30
C ILE A 48 -5.53 -9.72 -5.85
N GLU A 49 -6.35 -9.57 -4.83
CA GLU A 49 -7.24 -10.62 -4.32
C GLU A 49 -8.57 -10.71 -5.06
N TYR A 50 -8.81 -9.84 -6.04
CA TYR A 50 -10.04 -9.83 -6.81
C TYR A 50 -10.20 -11.16 -7.57
N SER A 51 -11.31 -11.85 -7.32
CA SER A 51 -11.64 -13.11 -8.00
C SER A 51 -12.52 -12.83 -9.22
N TYR A 52 -12.38 -13.63 -10.28
CA TYR A 52 -13.22 -13.55 -11.48
C TYR A 52 -14.71 -13.79 -11.22
N GLU A 53 -15.06 -14.39 -10.07
CA GLU A 53 -16.45 -14.58 -9.65
C GLU A 53 -17.10 -13.32 -9.07
N GLN A 54 -16.32 -12.28 -8.79
CA GLN A 54 -16.83 -11.03 -8.23
C GLN A 54 -17.43 -10.11 -9.32
N PRO A 55 -18.36 -9.20 -8.95
CA PRO A 55 -18.96 -8.28 -9.90
C PRO A 55 -17.95 -7.26 -10.45
N ILE A 56 -17.96 -7.02 -11.76
CA ILE A 56 -17.05 -6.06 -12.42
C ILE A 56 -17.15 -4.64 -11.84
N GLN A 57 -18.31 -4.25 -11.31
CA GLN A 57 -18.54 -2.95 -10.67
C GLN A 57 -17.70 -2.79 -9.40
N LEU A 58 -17.42 -3.90 -8.69
CA LEU A 58 -16.57 -3.91 -7.51
C LEU A 58 -15.11 -3.65 -7.88
N PHE A 59 -14.65 -4.21 -9.00
CA PHE A 59 -13.33 -3.93 -9.55
C PHE A 59 -13.17 -2.45 -9.93
N ASP A 60 -14.16 -1.89 -10.64
CA ASP A 60 -14.16 -0.47 -11.01
C ASP A 60 -14.16 0.44 -9.77
N HIS A 61 -14.89 0.07 -8.72
CA HIS A 61 -14.86 0.77 -7.44
C HIS A 61 -13.46 0.74 -6.80
N TYR A 62 -12.79 -0.42 -6.76
CA TYR A 62 -11.44 -0.53 -6.22
C TYR A 62 -10.41 0.25 -7.05
N LEU A 63 -10.57 0.26 -8.38
CA LEU A 63 -9.70 1.02 -9.27
C LEU A 63 -9.83 2.53 -9.03
N LYS A 64 -11.07 3.04 -8.96
CA LYS A 64 -11.35 4.45 -8.63
C LYS A 64 -10.80 4.82 -7.25
N GLY A 65 -11.01 3.95 -6.26
CA GLY A 65 -10.46 4.10 -4.92
C GLY A 65 -8.92 4.18 -4.91
N LEU A 66 -8.25 3.32 -5.68
CA LEU A 66 -6.80 3.35 -5.84
C LEU A 66 -6.34 4.69 -6.42
N VAL A 67 -6.96 5.16 -7.51
CA VAL A 67 -6.61 6.45 -8.13
C VAL A 67 -6.76 7.60 -7.15
N ILE A 68 -7.88 7.67 -6.42
CA ILE A 68 -8.11 8.72 -5.43
C ILE A 68 -7.07 8.65 -4.31
N SER A 69 -6.76 7.45 -3.81
CA SER A 69 -5.77 7.27 -2.75
C SER A 69 -4.35 7.67 -3.18
N LEU A 70 -3.99 7.45 -4.45
CA LEU A 70 -2.70 7.88 -5.00
C LEU A 70 -2.63 9.41 -5.15
N ILE A 71 -3.71 10.05 -5.60
CA ILE A 71 -3.78 11.51 -5.68
C ILE A 71 -3.59 12.11 -4.28
N LEU A 72 -4.31 11.58 -3.28
CA LEU A 72 -4.16 12.02 -1.89
C LEU A 72 -2.73 11.80 -1.39
N TYR A 73 -2.13 10.65 -1.68
CA TYR A 73 -0.74 10.36 -1.32
C TYR A 73 0.22 11.41 -1.89
N VAL A 74 0.13 11.72 -3.18
CA VAL A 74 0.97 12.74 -3.83
C VAL A 74 0.79 14.12 -3.19
N ILE A 75 -0.45 14.51 -2.89
CA ILE A 75 -0.75 15.77 -2.20
C ILE A 75 -0.08 15.79 -0.82
N PHE A 76 -0.21 14.71 -0.04
CA PHE A 76 0.43 14.58 1.27
C PHE A 76 1.94 14.67 1.18
N VAL A 77 2.56 13.98 0.22
CA VAL A 77 4.00 14.04 -0.02
C VAL A 77 4.45 15.47 -0.34
N PHE A 78 3.72 16.17 -1.21
CA PHE A 78 4.01 17.57 -1.54
C PHE A 78 3.96 18.48 -0.29
N PHE A 79 2.93 18.33 0.55
CA PHE A 79 2.84 19.09 1.80
C PHE A 79 3.95 18.77 2.79
N ILE A 80 4.35 17.51 2.89
CA ILE A 80 5.43 17.07 3.77
C ILE A 80 6.76 17.66 3.30
N ILE A 81 7.07 17.58 2.00
CA ILE A 81 8.30 18.15 1.42
C ILE A 81 8.35 19.65 1.66
N LYS A 82 7.24 20.38 1.47
CA LYS A 82 7.19 21.82 1.71
C LYS A 82 7.40 22.22 3.18
N LYS A 83 7.09 21.33 4.13
CA LYS A 83 7.20 21.58 5.58
C LYS A 83 8.51 21.07 6.21
N LYS A 84 9.30 20.31 5.46
CA LYS A 84 10.61 19.79 5.88
C LYS A 84 11.68 20.85 5.64
#